data_AF-A0A243W9B6-F1
#
_entry.id   AF-A0A243W9B6-F1
#
_cell.length_a   1.000
_cell.length_b   1.000
_cell.length_c   1.000
_cell.angle_alpha   90.00
_cell.angle_beta   90.00
_cell.angle_gamma   90.00
#
_symmetry.space_group_name_H-M   'P 1'
#
loop_
_entity.id
_entity.type
_entity.pdbx_description
1 polymer ?
#
loop_
_entity_poly.entity_id
_entity_poly.type
_entity_poly.pdbx_seq_one_letter_code
_entity_poly.pdbx_strand_id
1 'polypeptide(L)'
;MSILRFKALELVDRREPVPVVTTNESRSATFGKNVFNLEAMRATMSGSYLKKLEASIKEGAPVERSVADAVASAMKTWAMAKGATHYTH
;
A
#
# COMPACT_ATOMS: atom_id res chain seq x y z
N MET A 1 -40.43 25.49 -2.49
CA MET A 1 -39.72 24.75 -3.56
C MET A 1 -38.29 24.51 -3.12
N SER A 2 -37.74 23.31 -3.32
CA SER A 2 -36.45 22.89 -2.75
C SER A 2 -35.24 23.52 -3.47
N ILE A 3 -34.83 24.72 -3.02
CA ILE A 3 -33.72 25.52 -3.59
C ILE A 3 -32.41 24.73 -3.71
N LEU A 4 -32.12 23.87 -2.73
CA LEU A 4 -30.89 23.06 -2.70
C LEU A 4 -30.80 22.04 -3.86
N ARG A 5 -31.95 21.48 -4.29
CA ARG A 5 -32.01 20.50 -5.38
C ARG A 5 -31.61 21.13 -6.71
N PHE A 6 -32.19 22.29 -7.03
CA PHE A 6 -31.91 22.98 -8.29
C PHE A 6 -30.45 23.45 -8.35
N LYS A 7 -29.92 23.95 -7.23
CA LYS A 7 -28.49 24.31 -7.12
C LYS A 7 -27.56 23.11 -7.33
N ALA A 8 -27.92 21.93 -6.82
CA ALA A 8 -27.14 20.71 -7.05
C ALA A 8 -27.14 20.29 -8.54
N LEU A 9 -28.26 20.45 -9.25
CA LEU A 9 -28.35 20.14 -10.68
C LEU A 9 -27.45 21.09 -11.52
N GLU A 10 -27.47 22.38 -11.23
CA GLU A 10 -26.58 23.36 -11.89
C GLU A 10 -25.09 23.08 -11.64
N LEU A 11 -24.74 22.58 -10.45
CA LEU A 11 -23.36 22.22 -10.11
C LEU A 11 -22.88 20.96 -10.84
N VAL A 12 -23.75 19.97 -11.04
CA VAL A 12 -23.42 18.74 -11.77
C VAL A 12 -23.26 19.03 -13.25
N ASP A 13 -24.11 19.87 -13.83
CA ASP A 13 -24.07 20.25 -15.24
C ASP A 13 -22.72 20.91 -15.64
N ARG A 14 -22.11 21.66 -14.71
CA ARG A 14 -20.83 22.36 -14.92
C ARG A 14 -19.59 21.52 -14.64
N ARG A 15 -19.73 20.27 -14.21
CA ARG A 15 -18.58 19.45 -13.78
C ARG A 15 -17.87 18.85 -14.98
N GLU A 16 -16.63 19.27 -15.21
CA GLU A 16 -15.78 18.65 -16.22
C GLU A 16 -15.20 17.30 -15.73
N PRO A 17 -15.05 16.30 -16.62
CA PRO A 17 -14.35 15.06 -16.30
C PRO A 17 -12.91 15.33 -15.89
N VAL A 18 -12.47 14.71 -14.79
CA VAL A 18 -11.06 14.79 -14.36
C VAL A 18 -10.20 13.99 -15.35
N PRO A 19 -9.21 14.62 -16.01
CA PRO A 19 -8.34 13.91 -16.95
C PRO A 19 -7.47 12.89 -16.18
N VAL A 20 -7.52 11.63 -16.61
CA VAL A 20 -6.67 10.57 -16.05
C VAL A 20 -5.40 10.48 -16.89
N VAL A 21 -4.26 10.79 -16.28
CA VAL A 21 -2.96 10.60 -16.91
C VAL A 21 -2.65 9.10 -16.94
N THR A 22 -2.78 8.49 -18.11
CA THR A 22 -2.31 7.11 -18.32
C THR A 22 -0.81 7.14 -18.61
N THR A 23 -0.01 6.53 -17.75
CA THR A 23 1.39 6.26 -18.06
C THR A 23 1.49 5.12 -19.08
N ASN A 24 2.46 5.19 -20.01
CA ASN A 24 2.77 4.12 -20.97
C ASN A 24 3.51 2.94 -20.32
N GLU A 25 3.46 2.81 -19.00
CA GLU A 25 4.15 1.75 -18.27
C GLU A 25 3.41 0.42 -18.46
N SER A 26 4.18 -0.68 -18.49
CA SER A 26 3.57 -2.01 -18.46
C SER A 26 2.74 -2.16 -17.19
N ARG A 27 1.55 -2.78 -17.31
CA ARG A 27 0.68 -3.07 -16.16
C ARG A 27 1.41 -3.85 -15.07
N SER A 28 2.37 -4.70 -15.45
CA SER A 28 3.21 -5.45 -14.51
C SER A 28 4.11 -4.55 -13.65
N ALA A 29 4.56 -3.41 -14.16
CA ALA A 29 5.42 -2.48 -13.43
C ALA A 29 4.64 -1.68 -12.37
N THR A 30 3.37 -1.36 -12.65
CA THR A 30 2.52 -0.64 -11.71
C THR A 30 1.85 -1.56 -10.69
N PHE A 31 1.60 -2.83 -11.08
CA PHE A 31 0.95 -3.81 -10.23
C PHE A 31 1.78 -4.07 -8.96
N GLY A 32 1.14 -3.97 -7.79
CA GLY A 32 1.81 -4.22 -6.51
C GLY A 32 2.86 -3.19 -6.10
N LYS A 33 3.04 -2.07 -6.84
CA LYS A 33 4.09 -1.08 -6.56
C LYS A 33 4.04 -0.46 -5.16
N ASN A 34 2.86 -0.43 -4.55
CA ASN A 34 2.62 0.10 -3.20
C ASN A 34 2.20 -1.01 -2.23
N VAL A 35 2.69 -2.24 -2.45
CA VAL A 35 2.49 -3.38 -1.56
C VAL A 35 3.85 -3.82 -1.04
N PHE A 36 3.94 -4.04 0.26
CA PHE A 36 5.15 -4.61 0.88
C PHE A 36 5.22 -6.11 0.60
N ASN A 37 5.62 -6.46 -0.62
CA ASN A 37 5.70 -7.82 -1.13
C ASN A 37 7.02 -8.52 -0.71
N LEU A 38 7.19 -9.78 -1.11
CA LEU A 38 8.39 -10.57 -0.85
C LEU A 38 9.69 -9.92 -1.35
N GLU A 39 9.65 -9.25 -2.51
CA GLU A 39 10.81 -8.55 -3.07
C GLU A 39 11.19 -7.33 -2.21
N ALA A 40 10.20 -6.55 -1.80
CA ALA A 40 10.38 -5.43 -0.88
C ALA A 40 10.90 -5.89 0.49
N MET A 41 10.40 -7.02 1.00
CA MET A 41 10.91 -7.64 2.23
C MET A 41 12.38 -8.03 2.07
N ARG A 42 12.75 -8.73 0.98
CA ARG A 42 14.15 -9.11 0.69
C ARG A 42 15.09 -7.92 0.63
N ALA A 43 14.62 -6.79 0.12
CA ALA A 43 15.44 -5.58 0.03
C ALA A 43 15.63 -4.85 1.37
N THR A 44 14.77 -5.09 2.37
CA THR A 44 14.68 -4.27 3.59
C THR A 44 14.98 -5.02 4.89
N MET A 45 14.97 -6.36 4.88
CA MET A 45 15.28 -7.18 6.06
C MET A 45 16.30 -8.28 5.75
N SER A 46 16.94 -8.81 6.79
CA SER A 46 17.87 -9.92 6.63
C SER A 46 17.18 -11.21 6.19
N GLY A 47 17.90 -12.02 5.42
CA GLY A 47 17.37 -13.30 4.93
C GLY A 47 17.01 -14.30 6.04
N SER A 48 17.58 -14.16 7.24
CA SER A 48 17.23 -15.01 8.39
C SER A 48 15.83 -14.72 8.92
N TYR A 49 15.47 -13.44 9.09
CA TYR A 49 14.13 -13.04 9.52
C TYR A 49 13.08 -13.33 8.45
N LEU A 50 13.43 -13.11 7.18
CA LEU A 50 12.54 -13.45 6.07
C LEU A 50 12.20 -14.94 6.03
N LYS A 51 13.20 -15.83 6.18
CA LYS A 51 12.97 -17.28 6.21
C LYS A 51 12.06 -17.70 7.37
N LYS A 52 12.25 -17.12 8.56
CA LYS A 52 11.38 -17.37 9.72
C LYS A 52 9.95 -16.91 9.47
N LEU A 53 9.78 -15.75 8.83
CA LEU A 53 8.46 -15.24 8.46
C LEU A 53 7.80 -16.12 7.40
N GLU A 54 8.52 -16.52 6.35
CA GLU A 54 8.02 -17.42 5.31
C GLU A 54 7.59 -18.77 5.89
N ALA A 55 8.35 -19.33 6.84
CA ALA A 55 7.97 -20.55 7.55
C ALA A 55 6.67 -20.35 8.33
N SER A 56 6.56 -19.24 9.09
CA SER A 56 5.34 -18.91 9.84
C SER A 56 4.11 -18.77 8.95
N ILE A 57 4.27 -18.16 7.77
CA ILE A 57 3.19 -18.02 6.77
C ILE A 57 2.76 -19.37 6.20
N LYS A 58 3.71 -20.27 5.90
CA LYS A 58 3.43 -21.58 5.28
C LYS A 58 2.88 -22.60 6.27
N GLU A 59 3.43 -22.61 7.49
CA GLU A 59 3.14 -23.60 8.52
C GLU A 59 2.02 -23.16 9.47
N GLY A 60 1.59 -21.90 9.39
CA GLY A 60 0.60 -21.32 10.30
C GLY A 60 1.11 -21.15 11.73
N ALA A 61 2.43 -21.11 11.90
CA ALA A 61 3.07 -20.97 13.20
C ALA A 61 2.99 -19.51 13.71
N PRO A 62 2.95 -19.30 15.04
CA PRO A 62 2.97 -17.96 15.62
C PRO A 62 4.28 -17.25 15.30
N VAL A 63 4.18 -15.95 14.99
CA VAL A 63 5.34 -15.12 14.67
C VAL A 63 6.10 -14.78 15.96
N GLU A 64 7.38 -15.13 16.02
CA GLU A 64 8.27 -14.73 17.12
C GLU A 64 8.34 -13.19 17.24
N ARG A 65 8.36 -12.68 18.46
CA ARG A 65 8.39 -11.23 18.70
C ARG A 65 9.58 -10.53 18.03
N SER A 66 10.75 -11.16 18.04
CA SER A 66 11.96 -10.65 17.39
C SER A 66 11.80 -10.52 15.86
N VAL A 67 11.09 -11.47 15.23
CA VAL A 67 10.76 -11.43 13.81
C VAL A 67 9.74 -10.31 13.55
N ALA A 68 8.73 -10.17 14.41
CA ALA A 68 7.73 -9.10 14.29
C ALA A 68 8.36 -7.71 14.36
N ASP A 69 9.27 -7.47 15.31
CA ASP A 69 9.97 -6.19 15.45
C ASP A 69 10.84 -5.88 14.22
N ALA A 70 11.53 -6.88 13.68
CA ALA A 70 12.32 -6.75 12.47
C ALA A 70 11.44 -6.42 11.24
N VAL A 71 10.32 -7.11 11.09
CA VAL A 71 9.35 -6.86 10.00
C VAL A 71 8.73 -5.47 10.13
N ALA A 72 8.37 -5.04 11.34
CA ALA A 72 7.81 -3.71 11.58
C ALA A 72 8.81 -2.59 11.21
N SER A 73 10.09 -2.76 11.59
CA SER A 73 11.15 -1.81 11.25
C SER A 73 11.39 -1.72 9.73
N ALA A 74 11.44 -2.88 9.06
CA ALA A 74 11.60 -2.95 7.61
C ALA A 74 10.40 -2.34 6.87
N MET A 75 9.18 -2.69 7.29
CA MET A 75 7.93 -2.18 6.73
C MET A 75 7.83 -0.66 6.90
N LYS A 76 8.19 -0.13 8.07
CA LYS A 76 8.23 1.31 8.32
C LYS A 76 9.21 2.01 7.37
N THR A 77 10.43 1.49 7.24
CA THR A 77 11.46 2.08 6.36
C THR A 77 11.00 2.10 4.90
N TRP A 78 10.42 0.99 4.43
CA TRP A 78 9.85 0.90 3.09
C TRP A 78 8.69 1.86 2.88
N ALA A 79 7.77 1.96 3.85
CA ALA A 79 6.59 2.83 3.75
C ALA A 79 6.99 4.31 3.76
N MET A 80 7.94 4.70 4.61
CA MET A 80 8.48 6.06 4.66
C MET A 80 9.17 6.45 3.35
N ALA A 81 9.89 5.53 2.70
CA ALA A 81 10.46 5.78 1.38
C ALA A 81 9.41 6.06 0.30
N LYS A 82 8.15 5.64 0.53
CA LYS A 82 6.99 5.92 -0.33
C LYS A 82 6.15 7.11 0.14
N GLY A 83 6.59 7.85 1.15
CA GLY A 83 5.90 9.02 1.69
C GLY A 83 4.78 8.69 2.68
N ALA A 84 4.70 7.47 3.19
CA ALA A 84 3.74 7.14 4.24
C ALA A 84 4.13 7.83 5.56
N THR A 85 3.15 8.41 6.23
CA THR A 85 3.32 9.16 7.49
C THR A 85 2.59 8.53 8.69
N HIS A 86 1.61 7.67 8.42
CA HIS A 86 0.78 7.03 9.42
C HIS A 86 0.67 5.54 9.12
N TYR A 87 0.42 4.75 10.16
CA TYR A 87 0.03 3.36 10.03
C TYR A 87 -1.34 3.15 10.67
N THR A 88 -2.03 2.10 10.23
CA THR A 88 -3.32 1.66 10.77
C THR A 88 -3.34 0.14 10.80
N HIS A 89 -4.21 -0.43 11.63
CA HIS A 89 -4.39 -1.88 11.78
C HIS A 89 -5.38 -2.42 10.75
#